data_AF-A0A7C7SRG9-F1
#
_entry.id   AF-A0A7C7SRG9-F1
#
_cell.length_a   1.000
_cell.length_b   1.000
_cell.length_c   1.000
_cell.angle_alpha   90.00
_cell.angle_beta   90.00
_cell.angle_gamma   90.00
#
_symmetry.space_group_name_H-M   'P 1'
#
loop_
_entity.id
_entity.type
_entity.pdbx_description
1 polymer ?
#
loop_
_entity_poly.entity_id
_entity_poly.type
_entity_poly.pdbx_seq_one_letter_code
_entity_poly.pdbx_strand_id
1 'polypeptide(L)'
;MQPSDTLKTTVISFEADRRDALDTQKKHIRKRDAFQGEADKMRDSMGWREKYLPRWIARLLGGNTSAIDRYADKMNEVSAEDKQARSYADKADTINSSVINAVSDFLNRNDANYRNILIPLAAANEFKSSIGKFKGLIRHALSEINDAQSMETMDMFTKNKGFSLMSTFANGDARDAVNRVKSAAPAFESAAQRYQDSYKDFSVGKIEAEFGDLTDLVFDFMFDGFDFMSIFSLSALGSAEDNMEKVQRQVKSIEGTVDEQIDQLQSLRDACIAKTRQACTL
;
A
#
# COMPACT_ATOMS: atom_id res chain seq x y z
N MET A 1 -13.56 20.21 19.84
CA MET A 1 -12.65 21.37 19.85
C MET A 1 -13.05 22.31 18.72
N GLN A 2 -12.95 23.63 18.90
CA GLN A 2 -13.27 24.61 17.83
C GLN A 2 -11.99 24.95 17.04
N PRO A 3 -12.04 25.04 15.70
CA PRO A 3 -10.90 25.46 14.89
C PRO A 3 -10.50 26.91 15.18
N SER A 4 -9.20 27.23 15.11
CA SER A 4 -8.73 28.62 15.21
C SER A 4 -9.11 29.43 13.96
N ASP A 5 -9.28 30.75 14.12
CA ASP A 5 -9.60 31.64 12.98
C ASP A 5 -8.55 31.57 11.86
N THR A 6 -7.28 31.39 12.24
CA THR A 6 -6.19 31.17 11.28
C THR A 6 -6.38 29.88 10.50
N LEU A 7 -6.73 28.76 11.16
CA LEU A 7 -7.00 27.52 10.46
C LEU A 7 -8.23 27.64 9.55
N LYS A 8 -9.31 28.27 10.04
CA LYS A 8 -10.52 28.50 9.24
C LYS A 8 -10.21 29.26 7.96
N THR A 9 -9.50 30.38 8.07
CA THR A 9 -9.10 31.22 6.93
C THR A 9 -8.29 30.41 5.91
N THR A 10 -7.30 29.64 6.37
CA THR A 10 -6.47 28.79 5.51
C THR A 10 -7.28 27.72 4.79
N VAL A 11 -8.12 26.97 5.52
CA VAL A 11 -8.95 25.90 4.94
C VAL A 11 -9.95 26.46 3.94
N ILE A 12 -10.62 27.58 4.25
CA ILE A 12 -11.57 28.24 3.34
C ILE A 12 -10.86 28.68 2.06
N SER A 13 -9.68 29.30 2.16
CA SER A 13 -8.88 29.73 1.01
C SER A 13 -8.52 28.54 0.12
N PHE A 14 -7.97 27.47 0.70
CA PHE A 14 -7.59 26.28 -0.07
C PHE A 14 -8.79 25.57 -0.69
N GLU A 15 -9.95 25.55 -0.03
CA GLU A 15 -11.17 24.97 -0.61
C GLU A 15 -11.70 25.77 -1.79
N ALA A 16 -11.56 27.10 -1.76
CA ALA A 16 -11.88 27.94 -2.91
C ALA A 16 -10.92 27.62 -4.08
N ASP A 17 -9.61 27.60 -3.84
CA ASP A 17 -8.61 27.27 -4.87
C ASP A 17 -8.82 25.87 -5.46
N ARG A 18 -9.17 24.89 -4.61
CA ARG A 18 -9.46 23.53 -5.03
C ARG A 18 -10.72 23.47 -5.89
N ARG A 19 -11.78 24.19 -5.52
CA ARG A 19 -13.01 24.27 -6.29
C ARG A 19 -12.75 24.88 -7.67
N ASP A 20 -11.97 25.96 -7.73
CA ASP A 20 -11.59 26.61 -8.98
C ASP A 20 -10.75 25.70 -9.88
N ALA A 21 -9.82 24.93 -9.30
CA ALA A 21 -9.06 23.92 -10.02
C ALA A 21 -9.95 22.82 -10.61
N LEU A 22 -10.89 22.27 -9.82
CA LEU A 22 -11.84 21.26 -10.28
C LEU A 22 -12.82 21.77 -11.35
N ASP A 23 -13.28 23.02 -11.23
CA ASP A 23 -14.14 23.62 -12.24
C ASP A 23 -13.39 23.89 -13.55
N THR A 24 -12.10 24.23 -13.46
CA THR A 24 -11.22 24.35 -14.63
C THR A 24 -10.94 22.99 -15.27
N GLN A 25 -10.66 21.96 -14.48
CA GLN A 25 -10.55 20.58 -14.94
C GLN A 25 -11.82 20.15 -15.71
N LYS A 26 -13.01 20.38 -15.14
CA LYS A 26 -14.29 20.05 -15.80
C LYS A 26 -14.46 20.77 -17.14
N LYS A 27 -14.01 22.01 -17.26
CA LYS A 27 -14.03 22.75 -18.55
C LYS A 27 -13.14 22.05 -19.59
N HIS A 28 -11.93 21.64 -19.22
CA HIS A 28 -11.02 20.90 -20.11
C HIS A 28 -11.59 19.52 -20.49
N ILE A 29 -12.21 18.80 -19.55
CA ILE A 29 -12.91 17.54 -19.82
C ILE A 29 -14.04 17.74 -20.86
N ARG A 30 -14.88 18.77 -20.68
CA ARG A 30 -15.96 19.07 -21.63
C ARG A 30 -15.44 19.40 -23.02
N LYS A 31 -14.35 20.16 -23.11
CA LYS A 31 -13.69 20.48 -24.39
C LYS A 31 -13.10 19.24 -25.05
N ARG A 32 -12.38 18.42 -24.27
CA ARG A 32 -11.85 17.12 -24.72
C ARG A 32 -12.96 16.24 -25.28
N ASP A 33 -14.08 16.11 -24.57
CA ASP A 33 -15.19 15.27 -24.99
C ASP A 33 -15.87 15.81 -26.26
N ALA A 34 -15.98 17.14 -26.40
CA ALA A 34 -16.45 17.77 -27.63
C ALA A 34 -15.49 17.50 -28.81
N PHE A 35 -14.18 17.66 -28.59
CA PHE A 35 -13.17 17.39 -29.60
C PHE A 35 -13.09 15.91 -29.97
N GLN A 36 -13.26 15.00 -29.00
CA GLN A 36 -13.34 13.57 -29.23
C GLN A 36 -14.57 13.24 -30.09
N GLY A 37 -15.74 13.80 -29.75
CA GLY A 37 -16.95 13.62 -30.57
C GLY A 37 -16.81 14.17 -31.99
N GLU A 38 -16.07 15.26 -32.19
CA GLU A 38 -15.72 15.76 -33.53
C GLU A 38 -14.75 14.83 -34.25
N ALA A 39 -13.70 14.36 -33.57
CA ALA A 39 -12.73 13.40 -34.12
C ALA A 39 -13.39 12.09 -34.51
N ASP A 40 -14.35 11.59 -33.71
CA ASP A 40 -15.12 10.37 -33.99
C ASP A 40 -15.99 10.57 -35.24
N LYS A 41 -16.69 11.70 -35.38
CA LYS A 41 -17.42 12.03 -36.62
C LYS A 41 -16.50 12.14 -37.83
N MET A 42 -15.33 12.76 -37.68
CA MET A 42 -14.33 12.83 -38.75
C MET A 42 -13.87 11.44 -39.15
N ARG A 43 -13.53 10.61 -38.17
CA ARG A 43 -13.15 9.22 -38.38
C ARG A 43 -14.27 8.46 -39.07
N ASP A 44 -15.51 8.55 -38.62
CA ASP A 44 -16.63 7.82 -39.22
C ASP A 44 -16.85 8.18 -40.69
N SER A 45 -16.68 9.46 -41.04
CA SER A 45 -16.76 9.96 -42.42
C SER A 45 -15.60 9.54 -43.33
N MET A 46 -14.52 8.98 -42.78
CA MET A 46 -13.38 8.50 -43.56
C MET A 46 -13.66 7.16 -44.24
N GLY A 47 -13.08 7.01 -45.44
CA GLY A 47 -12.99 5.73 -46.12
C GLY A 47 -12.09 4.75 -45.36
N TRP A 48 -12.18 3.47 -45.74
CA TRP A 48 -11.38 2.42 -45.09
C TRP A 48 -9.87 2.67 -45.24
N ARG A 49 -9.45 3.27 -46.37
CA ARG A 49 -8.04 3.56 -46.67
C ARG A 49 -7.48 4.57 -45.67
N GLU A 50 -8.22 5.62 -45.35
CA GLU A 50 -7.81 6.66 -44.42
C GLU A 50 -7.89 6.20 -42.95
N LYS A 51 -8.82 5.29 -42.62
CA LYS A 51 -8.98 4.74 -41.26
C LYS A 51 -7.87 3.77 -40.85
N TYR A 52 -7.44 2.91 -41.78
CA TYR A 52 -6.64 1.73 -41.45
C TYR A 52 -5.28 1.67 -42.15
N LEU A 53 -5.06 2.44 -43.22
CA LEU A 53 -3.76 2.43 -43.89
C LEU A 53 -2.88 3.56 -43.36
N PRO A 54 -1.57 3.30 -43.16
CA PRO A 54 -0.59 4.36 -42.94
C PRO A 54 -0.70 5.44 -44.03
N ARG A 55 -0.52 6.70 -43.64
CA ARG A 55 -0.67 7.89 -44.51
C ARG A 55 0.00 7.75 -45.88
N TRP A 56 1.19 7.16 -45.93
CA TRP A 56 1.94 6.97 -47.19
C TRP A 56 1.30 5.94 -48.13
N ILE A 57 0.73 4.84 -47.60
CA ILE A 57 -0.01 3.84 -48.37
C ILE A 57 -1.35 4.41 -48.82
N ALA A 58 -2.05 5.11 -47.92
CA ALA A 58 -3.28 5.81 -48.27
C ALA A 58 -3.06 6.77 -49.45
N ARG A 59 -1.97 7.56 -49.42
CA ARG A 59 -1.59 8.46 -50.53
C ARG A 59 -1.33 7.72 -51.84
N LEU A 60 -0.58 6.62 -51.80
CA LEU A 60 -0.26 5.81 -52.99
C LEU A 60 -1.51 5.20 -53.63
N LEU A 61 -2.51 4.84 -52.81
CA LEU A 61 -3.77 4.27 -53.26
C LEU A 61 -4.85 5.33 -53.49
N GLY A 62 -4.48 6.61 -53.67
CA GLY A 62 -5.42 7.70 -53.97
C GLY A 62 -6.38 8.07 -52.83
N GLY A 63 -6.03 7.73 -51.59
CA GLY A 63 -6.77 8.11 -50.39
C GLY A 63 -6.58 9.58 -50.01
N ASN A 64 -7.53 10.12 -49.25
CA ASN A 64 -7.59 11.51 -48.85
C ASN A 64 -6.68 11.81 -47.65
N THR A 65 -5.41 12.12 -47.91
CA THR A 65 -4.43 12.46 -46.86
C THR A 65 -4.81 13.71 -46.06
N SER A 66 -5.59 14.64 -46.63
CA SER A 66 -6.07 15.82 -45.89
C SER A 66 -7.11 15.47 -44.82
N ALA A 67 -7.86 14.38 -45.01
CA ALA A 67 -8.76 13.88 -43.97
C ALA A 67 -7.95 13.28 -42.80
N ILE A 68 -6.90 12.50 -43.12
CA ILE A 68 -5.98 11.93 -42.13
C ILE A 68 -5.30 13.03 -41.32
N ASP A 69 -4.76 14.06 -42.00
CA ASP A 69 -4.05 15.16 -41.34
C ASP A 69 -5.01 15.96 -40.42
N ARG A 70 -6.24 16.28 -40.88
CA ARG A 70 -7.26 16.96 -40.04
C ARG A 70 -7.68 16.15 -38.82
N TYR A 71 -7.81 14.83 -38.94
CA TYR A 71 -8.11 13.97 -37.80
C TYR A 71 -6.94 13.89 -36.83
N ALA A 72 -5.70 13.81 -37.33
CA ALA A 72 -4.51 13.83 -36.49
C ALA A 72 -4.41 15.15 -35.70
N ASP A 73 -4.63 16.28 -36.37
CA ASP A 73 -4.69 17.60 -35.72
C ASP A 73 -5.77 17.64 -34.64
N LYS A 74 -6.96 17.08 -34.93
CA LYS A 74 -8.04 17.03 -33.95
C LYS A 74 -7.74 16.13 -32.76
N MET A 75 -7.09 15.00 -32.98
CA MET A 75 -6.62 14.12 -31.91
C MET A 75 -5.51 14.77 -31.07
N ASN A 76 -4.69 15.65 -31.66
CA ASN A 76 -3.74 16.47 -30.90
C ASN A 76 -4.46 17.47 -29.98
N GLU A 77 -5.56 18.08 -30.44
CA GLU A 77 -6.40 18.94 -29.58
C GLU A 77 -7.02 18.15 -28.41
N VAL A 78 -7.56 16.95 -28.68
CA VAL A 78 -8.05 16.03 -27.63
C VAL A 78 -6.95 15.75 -26.62
N SER A 79 -5.76 15.38 -27.09
CA SER A 79 -4.63 15.07 -26.21
C SER A 79 -4.17 16.28 -25.41
N ALA A 80 -4.19 17.48 -25.99
CA ALA A 80 -3.81 18.71 -25.30
C ALA A 80 -4.79 19.03 -24.16
N GLU A 81 -6.09 18.94 -24.42
CA GLU A 81 -7.14 19.15 -23.42
C GLU A 81 -7.12 18.07 -22.32
N ASP A 82 -6.86 16.80 -22.67
CA ASP A 82 -6.71 15.74 -21.66
C ASP A 82 -5.50 16.00 -20.74
N LYS A 83 -4.38 16.49 -21.31
CA LYS A 83 -3.18 16.85 -20.54
C LYS A 83 -3.45 18.01 -19.57
N GLN A 84 -4.20 19.02 -20.02
CA GLN A 84 -4.65 20.12 -19.16
C GLN A 84 -5.60 19.62 -18.06
N ALA A 85 -6.58 18.79 -18.39
CA ALA A 85 -7.50 18.21 -17.41
C ALA A 85 -6.74 17.43 -16.31
N ARG A 86 -5.76 16.61 -16.66
CA ARG A 86 -4.91 15.91 -15.68
C ARG A 86 -4.11 16.88 -14.81
N SER A 87 -3.50 17.90 -15.41
CA SER A 87 -2.73 18.90 -14.66
C SER A 87 -3.57 19.62 -13.59
N TYR A 88 -4.83 19.97 -13.91
CA TYR A 88 -5.73 20.57 -12.93
C TYR A 88 -6.26 19.57 -11.90
N ALA A 89 -6.36 18.28 -12.25
CA ALA A 89 -6.63 17.20 -11.29
C ALA A 89 -5.51 17.12 -10.24
N ASP A 90 -4.25 17.01 -10.71
CA ASP A 90 -3.07 16.93 -9.86
C ASP A 90 -2.93 18.17 -8.96
N LYS A 91 -3.27 19.35 -9.50
CA LYS A 91 -3.32 20.59 -8.70
C LYS A 91 -4.38 20.51 -7.60
N ALA A 92 -5.59 20.02 -7.90
CA ALA A 92 -6.64 19.86 -6.91
C ALA A 92 -6.26 18.87 -5.80
N ASP A 93 -5.59 17.77 -6.16
CA ASP A 93 -5.09 16.75 -5.21
C ASP A 93 -3.95 17.29 -4.33
N THR A 94 -3.06 18.10 -4.91
CA THR A 94 -2.01 18.81 -4.18
C THR A 94 -2.63 19.74 -3.13
N ILE A 95 -3.63 20.53 -3.51
CA ILE A 95 -4.34 21.44 -2.59
C ILE A 95 -5.07 20.64 -1.51
N ASN A 96 -5.74 19.53 -1.87
CA ASN A 96 -6.42 18.66 -0.91
C ASN A 96 -5.43 18.10 0.13
N SER A 97 -4.24 17.71 -0.30
CA SER A 97 -3.16 17.25 0.58
C SER A 97 -2.69 18.38 1.52
N SER A 98 -2.55 19.61 1.01
CA SER A 98 -2.23 20.78 1.84
C SER A 98 -3.29 21.07 2.91
N VAL A 99 -4.58 20.92 2.58
CA VAL A 99 -5.68 21.05 3.56
C VAL A 99 -5.58 19.97 4.64
N ILE A 100 -5.40 18.71 4.23
CA ILE A 100 -5.25 17.57 5.15
C ILE A 100 -4.07 17.80 6.10
N ASN A 101 -2.93 18.27 5.59
CA ASN A 101 -1.75 18.56 6.39
C ASN A 101 -1.99 19.69 7.38
N ALA A 102 -2.57 20.81 6.94
CA ALA A 102 -2.87 21.94 7.82
C ALA A 102 -3.82 21.56 8.97
N VAL A 103 -4.86 20.78 8.66
CA VAL A 103 -5.81 20.28 9.67
C VAL A 103 -5.13 19.27 10.59
N SER A 104 -4.34 18.35 10.05
CA SER A 104 -3.58 17.35 10.82
C SER A 104 -2.61 18.01 11.79
N ASP A 105 -1.86 19.03 11.36
CA ASP A 105 -0.92 19.78 12.19
C ASP A 105 -1.62 20.51 13.33
N PHE A 106 -2.77 21.12 13.04
CA PHE A 106 -3.59 21.76 14.05
C PHE A 106 -4.11 20.75 15.08
N LEU A 107 -4.67 19.63 14.62
CA LEU A 107 -5.16 18.57 15.48
C LEU A 107 -4.04 17.97 16.32
N ASN A 108 -2.88 17.71 15.73
CA ASN A 108 -1.73 17.17 16.45
C ASN A 108 -1.27 18.10 17.59
N ARG A 109 -1.35 19.42 17.43
CA ARG A 109 -0.98 20.38 18.48
C ARG A 109 -2.06 20.54 19.54
N ASN A 110 -3.33 20.48 19.16
CA ASN A 110 -4.41 20.97 20.01
C ASN A 110 -5.36 19.86 20.51
N ASP A 111 -5.45 18.71 19.83
CA ASP A 111 -6.39 17.63 20.15
C ASP A 111 -5.67 16.39 20.70
N ALA A 112 -5.92 16.08 21.97
CA ALA A 112 -5.35 14.91 22.63
C ALA A 112 -5.87 13.59 22.06
N ASN A 113 -7.14 13.51 21.64
CA ASN A 113 -7.70 12.30 21.06
C ASN A 113 -7.05 12.00 19.71
N TYR A 114 -6.81 13.04 18.90
CA TYR A 114 -6.10 12.87 17.63
C TYR A 114 -4.68 12.35 17.85
N ARG A 115 -3.93 12.91 18.82
CA ARG A 115 -2.60 12.37 19.19
C ARG A 115 -2.66 10.94 19.68
N ASN A 116 -3.65 10.60 20.49
CA ASN A 116 -3.84 9.25 21.00
C ASN A 116 -4.09 8.24 19.88
N ILE A 117 -4.68 8.64 18.74
CA ILE A 117 -4.81 7.77 17.56
C ILE A 117 -3.47 7.61 16.82
N LEU A 118 -2.67 8.69 16.73
CA LEU A 118 -1.41 8.67 15.98
C LEU A 118 -0.33 7.76 16.61
N ILE A 119 -0.30 7.66 17.95
CA ILE A 119 0.67 6.83 18.68
C ILE A 119 0.56 5.33 18.30
N PRO A 120 -0.59 4.65 18.48
CA PRO A 120 -0.75 3.26 18.10
C PRO A 120 -0.69 3.07 16.59
N LEU A 121 -1.09 4.06 15.78
CA LEU A 121 -0.96 3.99 14.32
C LEU A 121 0.51 3.96 13.88
N ALA A 122 1.37 4.79 14.49
CA ALA A 122 2.80 4.77 14.20
C ALA A 122 3.43 3.43 14.62
N ALA A 123 3.10 2.95 15.82
CA ALA A 123 3.59 1.67 16.33
C ALA A 123 3.11 0.47 15.46
N ALA A 124 1.86 0.49 14.98
CA ALA A 124 1.33 -0.52 14.07
C ALA A 124 2.11 -0.57 12.75
N ASN A 125 2.42 0.59 12.17
CA ASN A 125 3.22 0.68 10.94
C ASN A 125 4.66 0.19 11.13
N GLU A 126 5.29 0.50 12.27
CA GLU A 126 6.61 -0.03 12.62
C GLU A 126 6.58 -1.56 12.79
N PHE A 127 5.54 -2.08 13.44
CA PHE A 127 5.36 -3.51 13.61
C PHE A 127 5.09 -4.21 12.27
N LYS A 128 4.27 -3.64 11.38
CA LYS A 128 4.07 -4.13 10.00
C LYS A 128 5.38 -4.22 9.21
N SER A 129 6.27 -3.25 9.36
CA SER A 129 7.63 -3.33 8.79
C SER A 129 8.43 -4.52 9.35
N SER A 130 8.30 -4.77 10.66
CA SER A 130 8.97 -5.89 11.35
C SER A 130 8.41 -7.26 10.92
N ILE A 131 7.08 -7.37 10.73
CA ILE A 131 6.41 -8.52 10.11
C ILE A 131 6.99 -8.77 8.71
N GLY A 132 7.09 -7.74 7.87
CA GLY A 132 7.65 -7.87 6.52
C GLY A 132 9.08 -8.42 6.51
N LYS A 133 9.94 -7.91 7.40
CA LYS A 133 11.33 -8.41 7.57
C LYS A 133 11.36 -9.86 8.04
N PHE A 134 10.57 -10.21 9.05
CA PHE A 134 10.54 -11.56 9.61
C PHE A 134 10.00 -12.58 8.60
N LYS A 135 8.94 -12.24 7.86
CA LYS A 135 8.45 -13.06 6.73
C LYS A 135 9.50 -13.27 5.65
N GLY A 136 10.32 -12.26 5.36
CA GLY A 136 11.44 -12.38 4.43
C GLY A 136 12.42 -13.47 4.85
N LEU A 137 12.80 -13.50 6.12
CA LEU A 137 13.69 -14.53 6.68
C LEU A 137 13.05 -15.92 6.66
N ILE A 138 11.76 -16.03 7.00
CA ILE A 138 11.03 -17.30 6.97
C ILE A 138 10.96 -17.87 5.54
N ARG A 139 10.64 -17.04 4.55
CA ARG A 139 10.60 -17.48 3.13
C ARG A 139 11.97 -17.94 2.66
N HIS A 140 13.03 -17.22 3.03
CA HIS A 140 14.40 -17.63 2.73
C HIS A 140 14.72 -18.99 3.37
N ALA A 141 14.40 -19.17 4.65
CA ALA A 141 14.65 -20.44 5.33
C ALA A 141 13.87 -21.62 4.72
N LEU A 142 12.60 -21.44 4.37
CA LEU A 142 11.82 -22.46 3.66
C LEU A 142 12.43 -22.82 2.29
N SER A 143 12.94 -21.83 1.55
CA SER A 143 13.63 -22.08 0.28
C SER A 143 14.87 -22.94 0.47
N GLU A 144 15.74 -22.57 1.41
CA GLU A 144 16.98 -23.32 1.69
C GLU A 144 16.70 -24.74 2.22
N ILE A 145 15.65 -24.91 3.04
CA ILE A 145 15.22 -26.24 3.51
C ILE A 145 14.77 -27.11 2.33
N ASN A 146 13.96 -26.57 1.42
CA ASN A 146 13.48 -27.30 0.25
C ASN A 146 14.62 -27.67 -0.71
N ASP A 147 15.57 -26.75 -0.93
CA ASP A 147 16.77 -27.01 -1.74
C ASP A 147 17.64 -28.11 -1.09
N ALA A 148 17.83 -28.07 0.23
CA ALA A 148 18.57 -29.09 0.97
C ALA A 148 17.89 -30.47 0.92
N GLN A 149 16.56 -30.55 1.10
CA GLN A 149 15.80 -31.80 0.98
C GLN A 149 15.83 -32.36 -0.45
N SER A 150 15.72 -31.49 -1.47
CA SER A 150 15.82 -31.88 -2.87
C SER A 150 17.20 -32.45 -3.21
N MET A 151 18.27 -31.85 -2.65
CA MET A 151 19.64 -32.35 -2.79
C MET A 151 19.88 -33.66 -2.02
N GLU A 152 19.33 -33.82 -0.81
CA GLU A 152 19.40 -35.07 -0.04
C GLU A 152 18.71 -36.22 -0.79
N THR A 153 17.56 -35.93 -1.39
CA THR A 153 16.83 -36.88 -2.25
C THR A 153 17.67 -37.27 -3.47
N MET A 154 18.31 -36.29 -4.14
CA MET A 154 19.24 -36.57 -5.25
C MET A 154 20.47 -37.40 -4.83
N ASP A 155 21.05 -37.14 -3.65
CA ASP A 155 22.20 -37.90 -3.12
C ASP A 155 21.84 -39.36 -2.84
N MET A 156 20.64 -39.61 -2.28
CA MET A 156 20.10 -40.97 -2.09
C MET A 156 19.98 -41.74 -3.42
N PHE A 157 19.60 -41.07 -4.51
CA PHE A 157 19.48 -41.69 -5.83
C PHE A 157 20.82 -41.85 -6.56
N THR A 158 21.78 -40.95 -6.33
CA THR A 158 23.01 -40.89 -7.13
C THR A 158 24.23 -41.55 -6.49
N LYS A 159 24.26 -41.79 -5.16
CA LYS A 159 25.35 -42.46 -4.40
C LYS A 159 26.77 -42.02 -4.80
N ASN A 160 26.96 -40.75 -5.16
CA ASN A 160 28.20 -40.25 -5.75
C ASN A 160 28.88 -39.28 -4.77
N LYS A 161 30.18 -39.50 -4.46
CA LYS A 161 30.90 -38.81 -3.36
C LYS A 161 30.94 -37.27 -3.50
N GLY A 162 30.76 -36.73 -4.70
CA GLY A 162 30.66 -35.28 -4.94
C GLY A 162 29.32 -34.67 -4.50
N PHE A 163 28.23 -35.43 -4.48
CA PHE A 163 26.90 -34.98 -4.05
C PHE A 163 26.76 -34.92 -2.52
N SER A 164 27.42 -35.83 -1.80
CA SER A 164 27.50 -35.81 -0.33
C SER A 164 28.13 -34.52 0.25
N LEU A 165 29.10 -33.92 -0.45
CA LEU A 165 29.64 -32.61 -0.05
C LEU A 165 28.61 -31.49 -0.29
N MET A 166 27.87 -31.54 -1.40
CA MET A 166 26.81 -30.56 -1.68
C MET A 166 25.62 -30.67 -0.71
N SER A 167 25.23 -31.87 -0.27
CA SER A 167 24.18 -32.01 0.76
C SER A 167 24.65 -31.51 2.14
N THR A 168 25.95 -31.61 2.44
CA THR A 168 26.53 -31.02 3.66
C THR A 168 26.51 -29.48 3.61
N PHE A 169 26.82 -28.90 2.44
CA PHE A 169 26.73 -27.44 2.23
C PHE A 169 25.29 -26.94 2.26
N ALA A 170 24.35 -27.60 1.56
CA ALA A 170 22.94 -27.22 1.55
C ALA A 170 22.28 -27.38 2.94
N ASN A 171 22.66 -28.42 3.69
CA ASN A 171 22.26 -28.53 5.10
C ASN A 171 22.88 -27.43 5.99
N GLY A 172 24.07 -26.92 5.62
CA GLY A 172 24.69 -25.75 6.23
C GLY A 172 23.91 -24.48 5.97
N ASP A 173 23.56 -24.19 4.72
CA ASP A 173 22.81 -23.01 4.30
C ASP A 173 21.38 -23.01 4.87
N ALA A 174 20.69 -24.16 4.85
CA ALA A 174 19.39 -24.33 5.49
C ALA A 174 19.45 -24.09 7.01
N ARG A 175 20.46 -24.65 7.68
CA ARG A 175 20.66 -24.45 9.12
C ARG A 175 20.98 -22.99 9.44
N ASP A 176 21.80 -22.33 8.65
CA ASP A 176 22.12 -20.91 8.81
C ASP A 176 20.90 -20.02 8.57
N ALA A 177 20.07 -20.33 7.58
CA ALA A 177 18.82 -19.62 7.34
C ALA A 177 17.81 -19.79 8.50
N VAL A 178 17.65 -21.01 9.03
CA VAL A 178 16.85 -21.27 10.24
C VAL A 178 17.41 -20.50 11.44
N ASN A 179 18.73 -20.49 11.62
CA ASN A 179 19.38 -19.74 12.69
C ASN A 179 19.15 -18.23 12.57
N ARG A 180 19.08 -17.68 11.34
CA ARG A 180 18.73 -16.26 11.12
C ARG A 180 17.30 -15.96 11.53
N VAL A 181 16.34 -16.83 11.22
CA VAL A 181 14.95 -16.68 11.69
C VAL A 181 14.92 -16.72 13.22
N LYS A 182 15.56 -17.73 13.84
CA LYS A 182 15.65 -17.86 15.30
C LYS A 182 16.27 -16.63 15.97
N SER A 183 17.34 -16.09 15.38
CA SER A 183 18.02 -14.90 15.91
C SER A 183 17.20 -13.62 15.74
N ALA A 184 16.27 -13.59 14.78
CA ALA A 184 15.37 -12.46 14.55
C ALA A 184 14.09 -12.51 15.39
N ALA A 185 13.71 -13.68 15.91
CA ALA A 185 12.48 -13.85 16.70
C ALA A 185 12.40 -12.92 17.93
N PRO A 186 13.46 -12.74 18.75
CA PRO A 186 13.39 -11.82 19.89
C PRO A 186 13.16 -10.35 19.48
N ALA A 187 13.71 -9.94 18.33
CA ALA A 187 13.49 -8.59 17.80
C ALA A 187 12.06 -8.41 17.27
N PHE A 188 11.50 -9.46 16.66
CA PHE A 188 10.11 -9.49 16.24
C PHE A 188 9.15 -9.42 17.43
N GLU A 189 9.38 -10.23 18.47
CA GLU A 189 8.62 -10.22 19.73
C GLU A 189 8.72 -8.85 20.42
N SER A 190 9.92 -8.26 20.47
CA SER A 190 10.11 -6.92 21.03
C SER A 190 9.33 -5.84 20.26
N ALA A 191 9.22 -5.97 18.94
CA ALA A 191 8.42 -5.05 18.12
C ALA A 191 6.92 -5.21 18.39
N ALA A 192 6.45 -6.45 18.53
CA ALA A 192 5.08 -6.75 18.93
C ALA A 192 4.75 -6.20 20.33
N GLN A 193 5.69 -6.31 21.29
CA GLN A 193 5.53 -5.77 22.63
C GLN A 193 5.44 -4.24 22.63
N ARG A 194 6.28 -3.55 21.86
CA ARG A 194 6.18 -2.08 21.71
C ARG A 194 4.85 -1.65 21.11
N TYR A 195 4.34 -2.43 20.16
CA TYR A 195 3.01 -2.19 19.60
C TYR A 195 1.93 -2.37 20.67
N GLN A 196 2.02 -3.39 21.52
CA GLN A 196 1.12 -3.56 22.67
C GLN A 196 1.21 -2.39 23.65
N ASP A 197 2.41 -1.99 24.02
CA ASP A 197 2.63 -0.91 24.99
C ASP A 197 2.09 0.43 24.48
N SER A 198 2.06 0.64 23.16
CA SER A 198 1.47 1.84 22.54
C SER A 198 -0.03 2.01 22.81
N TYR A 199 -0.74 0.94 23.16
CA TYR A 199 -2.15 0.98 23.54
C TYR A 199 -2.39 1.12 25.05
N LYS A 200 -1.41 0.82 25.91
CA LYS A 200 -1.57 0.90 27.38
C LYS A 200 -1.82 2.33 27.87
N ASP A 201 -1.33 3.33 27.14
CA ASP A 201 -1.54 4.75 27.43
C ASP A 201 -2.73 5.34 26.64
N PHE A 202 -3.43 4.54 25.84
CA PHE A 202 -4.64 4.95 25.14
C PHE A 202 -5.76 5.09 26.19
N SER A 203 -6.01 6.31 26.68
CA SER A 203 -7.13 6.58 27.60
C SER A 203 -8.43 6.64 26.81
N VAL A 204 -9.19 5.55 26.84
CA VAL A 204 -10.24 5.25 25.86
C VAL A 204 -11.66 5.64 26.27
N GLY A 205 -11.88 6.44 27.32
CA GLY A 205 -13.23 6.64 27.88
C GLY A 205 -14.34 7.16 26.92
N LYS A 206 -13.99 7.67 25.73
CA LYS A 206 -14.95 8.00 24.65
C LYS A 206 -14.81 7.19 23.36
N ILE A 207 -13.67 6.50 23.16
CA ILE A 207 -13.41 5.71 21.94
C ILE A 207 -13.80 4.23 22.18
N GLU A 208 -13.67 3.71 23.41
CA GLU A 208 -14.06 2.33 23.79
C GLU A 208 -15.57 2.14 23.60
N ALA A 209 -16.34 3.18 23.94
CA ALA A 209 -17.80 3.20 23.81
C ALA A 209 -18.30 3.21 22.35
N GLU A 210 -17.49 3.67 21.39
CA GLU A 210 -17.86 3.74 19.97
C GLU A 210 -17.21 2.61 19.15
N PHE A 211 -16.10 2.01 19.59
CA PHE A 211 -15.25 1.15 18.75
C PHE A 211 -14.91 -0.23 19.35
N GLY A 212 -15.33 -0.54 20.58
CA GLY A 212 -15.19 -1.87 21.18
C GLY A 212 -13.75 -2.23 21.59
N ASP A 213 -13.61 -3.38 22.24
CA ASP A 213 -12.37 -3.90 22.82
C ASP A 213 -11.44 -4.48 21.74
N LEU A 214 -10.97 -3.61 20.84
CA LEU A 214 -10.13 -3.96 19.70
C LEU A 214 -8.73 -4.42 20.11
N THR A 215 -8.29 -4.03 21.31
CA THR A 215 -6.98 -4.31 21.87
C THR A 215 -6.86 -5.74 22.39
N ASP A 216 -7.80 -6.20 23.22
CA ASP A 216 -7.67 -7.52 23.87
C ASP A 216 -7.59 -8.66 22.85
N LEU A 217 -8.42 -8.67 21.81
CA LEU A 217 -8.47 -9.78 20.85
C LEU A 217 -7.17 -9.99 20.05
N VAL A 218 -6.48 -8.90 19.68
CA VAL A 218 -5.26 -8.94 18.87
C VAL A 218 -4.08 -9.38 19.72
N PHE A 219 -3.99 -8.90 20.96
CA PHE A 219 -2.88 -9.21 21.85
C PHE A 219 -3.02 -10.58 22.52
N ASP A 220 -4.23 -11.00 22.86
CA ASP A 220 -4.52 -12.38 23.29
C ASP A 220 -4.15 -13.38 22.19
N PHE A 221 -4.47 -13.06 20.92
CA PHE A 221 -4.10 -13.89 19.78
C PHE A 221 -2.57 -13.92 19.51
N MET A 222 -1.86 -12.82 19.75
CA MET A 222 -0.41 -12.72 19.50
C MET A 222 0.44 -13.36 20.61
N PHE A 223 0.02 -13.27 21.87
CA PHE A 223 0.90 -13.54 23.02
C PHE A 223 0.42 -14.65 23.96
N ASP A 224 -0.86 -15.03 23.95
CA ASP A 224 -1.38 -16.01 24.92
C ASP A 224 -1.19 -17.48 24.47
N GLY A 225 -0.47 -17.72 23.36
CA GLY A 225 -0.32 -19.10 22.86
C GLY A 225 0.83 -19.43 21.91
N PHE A 226 1.66 -18.48 21.47
CA PHE A 226 2.71 -18.76 20.45
C PHE A 226 4.12 -18.36 20.91
N ASP A 227 4.78 -19.29 21.61
CA ASP A 227 6.21 -19.18 21.94
C ASP A 227 7.05 -19.55 20.69
N PHE A 228 7.48 -18.54 19.91
CA PHE A 228 8.32 -18.76 18.73
C PHE A 228 9.62 -19.50 19.10
N MET A 229 10.17 -19.25 20.28
CA MET A 229 11.40 -19.89 20.75
C MET A 229 11.19 -21.38 21.03
N SER A 230 10.01 -21.80 21.48
CA SER A 230 9.65 -23.22 21.63
C SER A 230 9.66 -23.98 20.31
N ILE A 231 9.31 -23.32 19.20
CA ILE A 231 9.23 -23.93 17.87
C ILE A 231 10.63 -24.19 17.28
N PHE A 232 11.63 -23.43 17.70
CA PHE A 232 13.02 -23.59 17.27
C PHE A 232 13.84 -24.61 18.08
N SER A 233 13.20 -25.45 18.92
CA SER A 233 13.85 -26.62 19.54
C SER A 233 13.99 -27.77 18.52
N LEU A 234 14.78 -27.56 17.46
CA LEU A 234 14.85 -28.48 16.32
C LEU A 234 16.06 -29.43 16.42
N SER A 235 15.79 -30.74 16.34
CA SER A 235 16.80 -31.80 16.25
C SER A 235 16.87 -32.50 14.87
N ALA A 236 15.97 -32.18 13.91
CA ALA A 236 15.94 -32.76 12.57
C ALA A 236 15.43 -31.77 11.49
N LEU A 237 15.88 -31.89 10.22
CA LEU A 237 15.49 -30.98 9.12
C LEU A 237 14.02 -31.13 8.71
N GLY A 238 13.46 -32.34 8.69
CA GLY A 238 12.05 -32.55 8.34
C GLY A 238 11.08 -31.87 9.32
N SER A 239 11.42 -31.80 10.61
CA SER A 239 10.64 -31.03 11.57
C SER A 239 10.88 -29.52 11.47
N ALA A 240 11.98 -29.09 10.85
CA ALA A 240 12.29 -27.68 10.65
C ALA A 240 11.40 -27.03 9.59
N GLU A 241 11.08 -27.75 8.50
CA GLU A 241 10.14 -27.29 7.48
C GLU A 241 8.74 -27.09 8.06
N ASP A 242 8.15 -28.13 8.66
CA ASP A 242 6.83 -28.08 9.30
C ASP A 242 6.72 -26.95 10.34
N ASN A 243 7.78 -26.77 11.13
CA ASN A 243 7.85 -25.71 12.12
C ASN A 243 7.96 -24.33 11.48
N MET A 244 8.74 -24.19 10.41
CA MET A 244 8.89 -22.93 9.68
C MET A 244 7.59 -22.55 8.94
N GLU A 245 6.84 -23.52 8.42
CA GLU A 245 5.51 -23.31 7.85
C GLU A 245 4.48 -22.90 8.91
N LYS A 246 4.52 -23.49 10.12
CA LYS A 246 3.68 -23.05 11.25
C LYS A 246 3.97 -21.60 11.63
N VAL A 247 5.25 -21.24 11.75
CA VAL A 247 5.69 -19.85 11.99
C VAL A 247 5.20 -18.94 10.87
N GLN A 248 5.32 -19.34 9.60
CA GLN A 248 4.84 -18.57 8.46
C GLN A 248 3.33 -18.30 8.54
N ARG A 249 2.53 -19.33 8.84
CA ARG A 249 1.08 -19.22 8.98
C ARG A 249 0.70 -18.28 10.12
N GLN A 250 1.36 -18.39 11.27
CA GLN A 250 1.10 -17.52 12.40
C GLN A 250 1.42 -16.06 12.07
N VAL A 251 2.59 -15.79 11.50
CA VAL A 251 3.00 -14.44 11.12
C VAL A 251 2.07 -13.84 10.06
N LYS A 252 1.53 -14.65 9.14
CA LYS A 252 0.51 -14.21 8.18
C LYS A 252 -0.83 -13.86 8.86
N SER A 253 -1.23 -14.61 9.88
CA SER A 253 -2.44 -14.29 10.65
C SER A 253 -2.28 -12.99 11.44
N ILE A 254 -1.10 -12.79 12.04
CA ILE A 254 -0.74 -11.54 12.73
C ILE A 254 -0.77 -10.36 11.76
N GLU A 255 -0.18 -10.51 10.56
CA GLU A 255 -0.20 -9.47 9.53
C GLU A 255 -1.61 -9.04 9.15
N GLY A 256 -2.53 -9.99 8.90
CA GLY A 256 -3.91 -9.66 8.56
C GLY A 256 -4.61 -8.88 9.69
N THR A 257 -4.36 -9.28 10.93
CA THR A 257 -4.92 -8.59 12.10
C THR A 257 -4.36 -7.17 12.26
N VAL A 258 -3.05 -6.98 12.07
CA VAL A 258 -2.40 -5.66 12.12
C VAL A 258 -2.86 -4.77 10.97
N ASP A 259 -3.09 -5.32 9.78
CA ASP A 259 -3.64 -4.59 8.64
C ASP A 259 -5.03 -4.04 8.94
N GLU A 260 -5.93 -4.87 9.48
CA GLU A 260 -7.27 -4.42 9.90
C GLU A 260 -7.22 -3.30 10.94
N GLN A 261 -6.32 -3.40 11.92
CA GLN A 261 -6.14 -2.36 12.94
C GLN A 261 -5.58 -1.05 12.37
N ILE A 262 -4.64 -1.14 11.43
CA ILE A 262 -4.11 0.04 10.72
C ILE A 262 -5.25 0.73 9.98
N ASP A 263 -6.08 -0.01 9.25
CA ASP A 263 -7.20 0.54 8.49
C ASP A 263 -8.22 1.23 9.41
N GLN A 264 -8.52 0.64 10.57
CA GLN A 264 -9.40 1.25 11.58
C GLN A 264 -8.82 2.55 12.15
N LEU A 265 -7.55 2.54 12.58
CA LEU A 265 -6.87 3.74 13.09
C LEU A 265 -6.76 4.85 12.04
N GLN A 266 -6.51 4.48 10.78
CA GLN A 266 -6.53 5.43 9.65
C GLN A 266 -7.91 6.02 9.45
N SER A 267 -8.96 5.21 9.49
CA SER A 267 -10.35 5.67 9.37
C SER A 267 -10.71 6.67 10.46
N LEU A 268 -10.32 6.39 11.72
CA LEU A 268 -10.52 7.30 12.85
C LEU A 268 -9.78 8.63 12.67
N ARG A 269 -8.50 8.56 12.29
CA ARG A 269 -7.69 9.74 11.99
C ARG A 269 -8.37 10.60 10.90
N ASP A 270 -8.78 9.98 9.82
CA ASP A 270 -9.38 10.66 8.67
C ASP A 270 -10.75 11.25 9.02
N ALA A 271 -11.53 10.58 9.86
CA ALA A 271 -12.79 11.11 10.40
C ALA A 271 -12.56 12.37 11.26
N CYS A 272 -11.52 12.39 12.11
CA CYS A 272 -11.14 13.58 12.87
C CYS A 272 -10.76 14.76 11.96
N ILE A 273 -9.99 14.49 10.91
CA ILE A 273 -9.59 15.49 9.91
C ILE A 273 -10.83 16.02 9.18
N ALA A 274 -11.70 15.13 8.69
CA ALA A 274 -12.91 15.49 7.96
C ALA A 274 -13.85 16.35 8.80
N LYS A 275 -14.09 15.96 10.06
CA LYS A 275 -14.92 16.72 11.00
C LYS A 275 -14.37 18.11 11.29
N THR A 276 -13.07 18.23 11.49
CA THR A 276 -12.41 19.52 11.74
C THR A 276 -12.42 20.40 10.50
N ARG A 277 -12.17 19.82 9.33
CA ARG A 277 -12.26 20.50 8.03
C ARG A 277 -13.66 21.05 7.79
N GLN A 278 -14.71 20.26 8.07
CA GLN A 278 -16.09 20.72 7.97
C GLN A 278 -16.40 21.86 8.96
N ALA A 279 -15.92 21.76 10.20
CA ALA A 279 -16.07 22.84 11.18
C ALA A 279 -15.33 24.14 10.80
N CYS A 280 -14.37 24.08 9.87
CA CYS A 280 -13.71 25.27 9.34
C CYS A 280 -14.52 26.00 8.26
N THR A 281 -15.46 25.31 7.61
CA THR A 281 -16.27 25.84 6.49
C THR A 281 -17.71 26.18 6.88
N LEU A 282 -18.09 25.92 8.14
CA LEU A 282 -19.32 26.37 8.80
C LEU A 282 -19.08 27.70 9.53
#